data_AF-Q08M98-F1
#
_entry.id   AF-Q08M98-F1
#
_cell.length_a   1.000
_cell.length_b   1.000
_cell.length_c   1.000
_cell.angle_alpha   90.00
_cell.angle_beta   90.00
_cell.angle_gamma   90.00
#
_symmetry.space_group_name_H-M   'P 1'
#
loop_
_entity.id
_entity.type
_entity.pdbx_description
1 polymer ?
#
loop_
_entity_poly.entity_id
_entity_poly.type
_entity_poly.pdbx_seq_one_letter_code
_entity_poly.pdbx_strand_id
1 'polypeptide(L)'
;MSKAIICSCEDVTADDVRHALAKGYHDVESVKRYTGFGTGICQGKSCLSAVAALVAKEGPLKSPGVLPFTPRPPLYPTELSLFASMPVDEAQAPVGGVPQELGTFPQALRPTTELPQKASGHHRRRVMGLALATPQPARRDGRVVLERAT
;
A
#
# COMPACT_ATOMS: atom_id res chain seq x y z
N MET A 1 -5.82 -19.38 -21.88
CA MET A 1 -6.68 -19.34 -20.69
C MET A 1 -6.96 -17.88 -20.34
N SER A 2 -8.21 -17.53 -20.05
CA SER A 2 -8.60 -16.18 -19.64
C SER A 2 -8.02 -15.83 -18.26
N LYS A 3 -7.45 -14.64 -18.11
CA LYS A 3 -7.01 -14.14 -16.79
C LYS A 3 -8.24 -13.91 -15.91
N ALA A 4 -8.24 -14.47 -14.69
CA ALA A 4 -9.29 -14.25 -13.71
C ALA A 4 -8.98 -12.97 -12.91
N ILE A 5 -9.74 -11.90 -13.16
CA ILE A 5 -9.64 -10.65 -12.41
C ILE A 5 -10.38 -10.79 -11.07
N ILE A 6 -9.68 -10.45 -9.99
CA ILE A 6 -10.25 -10.44 -8.63
C ILE A 6 -10.59 -9.02 -8.19
N CYS A 7 -9.73 -8.04 -8.48
CA CYS A 7 -9.99 -6.63 -8.20
C CYS A 7 -9.98 -5.84 -9.50
N SER A 8 -11.16 -5.46 -9.97
CA SER A 8 -11.30 -4.62 -11.17
C SER A 8 -10.83 -3.17 -10.97
N CYS A 9 -10.79 -2.67 -9.73
CA CYS A 9 -10.33 -1.31 -9.46
C CYS A 9 -8.82 -1.14 -9.62
N GLU A 10 -8.06 -2.20 -9.36
CA GLU A 10 -6.59 -2.17 -9.29
C GLU A 10 -5.95 -3.17 -10.27
N ASP A 11 -6.75 -3.72 -11.20
CA ASP A 11 -6.36 -4.73 -12.19
C ASP A 11 -5.64 -5.96 -11.59
N VAL A 12 -6.01 -6.36 -10.37
CA VAL A 12 -5.39 -7.50 -9.67
C VAL A 12 -6.04 -8.81 -10.10
N THR A 13 -5.23 -9.75 -10.57
CA THR A 13 -5.65 -11.10 -10.98
C THR A 13 -5.51 -12.12 -9.85
N ALA A 14 -6.11 -13.30 -10.03
CA ALA A 14 -5.88 -14.44 -9.15
C ALA A 14 -4.39 -14.85 -9.10
N ASP A 15 -3.69 -14.75 -10.24
CA ASP A 15 -2.28 -15.13 -10.31
C ASP A 15 -1.38 -14.16 -9.53
N ASP A 16 -1.74 -12.88 -9.46
CA ASP A 16 -1.04 -11.90 -8.62
C ASP A 16 -1.15 -12.23 -7.14
N VAL A 17 -2.32 -12.70 -6.70
CA VAL A 17 -2.55 -13.16 -5.32
C VAL A 17 -1.74 -14.42 -5.03
N ARG A 18 -1.74 -15.41 -5.93
CA ARG A 18 -0.92 -16.62 -5.76
C ARG A 18 0.56 -16.31 -5.74
N HIS A 19 1.01 -15.38 -6.57
CA HIS A 19 2.39 -14.91 -6.58
C HIS A 19 2.76 -14.22 -5.26
N ALA A 20 1.81 -13.53 -4.61
CA ALA A 20 2.02 -13.00 -3.27
C ALA A 20 2.18 -14.12 -2.22
N LEU A 21 1.31 -15.13 -2.26
CA LEU A 21 1.36 -16.28 -1.36
C LEU A 21 2.68 -17.06 -1.51
N ALA A 22 3.14 -17.28 -2.75
CA ALA A 22 4.41 -17.94 -3.05
C ALA A 22 5.63 -17.16 -2.51
N LYS A 23 5.49 -15.86 -2.26
CA LYS A 23 6.51 -15.01 -1.65
C LYS A 23 6.49 -14.99 -0.12
N GLY A 24 5.54 -15.69 0.50
CA GLY A 24 5.42 -15.77 1.96
C GLY A 24 4.41 -14.79 2.57
N TYR A 25 3.61 -14.07 1.77
CA TYR A 25 2.55 -13.21 2.30
C TYR A 25 1.31 -14.04 2.61
N HIS A 26 1.11 -14.38 3.88
CA HIS A 26 0.12 -15.38 4.32
C HIS A 26 -1.09 -14.81 5.05
N ASP A 27 -1.29 -13.50 4.97
CA ASP A 27 -2.43 -12.78 5.52
C ASP A 27 -2.97 -11.73 4.53
N VAL A 28 -4.23 -11.35 4.71
CA VAL A 28 -4.97 -10.44 3.83
C VAL A 28 -4.29 -9.07 3.72
N GLU A 29 -3.78 -8.55 4.83
CA GLU A 29 -3.19 -7.22 4.90
C GLU A 29 -1.84 -7.19 4.16
N SER A 30 -1.02 -8.22 4.31
CA SER A 30 0.22 -8.40 3.55
C SER A 30 -0.04 -8.54 2.05
N VAL A 31 -1.04 -9.35 1.65
CA VAL A 31 -1.42 -9.48 0.24
C VAL A 31 -1.96 -8.17 -0.32
N LYS A 32 -2.70 -7.39 0.48
CA LYS A 32 -3.21 -6.06 0.12
C LYS A 32 -2.07 -5.09 -0.15
N ARG A 33 -1.12 -5.00 0.78
CA ARG A 33 0.07 -4.14 0.63
C ARG A 33 0.92 -4.54 -0.57
N TYR A 34 1.02 -5.86 -0.82
CA TYR A 34 1.81 -6.36 -1.93
C TYR A 34 1.16 -6.07 -3.28
N THR A 35 -0.11 -6.44 -3.47
CA THR A 35 -0.78 -6.39 -4.78
C THR A 35 -1.50 -5.07 -5.05
N GLY A 36 -1.87 -4.32 -4.01
CA GLY A 36 -2.71 -3.14 -4.11
C GLY A 36 -4.22 -3.42 -4.03
N PHE A 37 -4.65 -4.69 -3.97
CA PHE A 37 -6.09 -5.00 -3.94
C PHE A 37 -6.80 -4.29 -2.77
N GLY A 38 -8.03 -3.85 -3.00
CA GLY A 38 -8.84 -3.20 -1.96
C GLY A 38 -8.44 -1.75 -1.65
N THR A 39 -7.50 -1.16 -2.40
CA THR A 39 -7.14 0.27 -2.29
C THR A 39 -7.85 1.17 -3.31
N GLY A 40 -8.53 0.58 -4.31
CA GLY A 40 -9.28 1.32 -5.31
C GLY A 40 -10.61 1.90 -4.81
N ILE A 41 -11.40 2.47 -5.71
CA ILE A 41 -12.62 3.22 -5.36
C ILE A 41 -13.64 2.43 -4.52
N CYS A 42 -13.72 1.10 -4.72
CA CYS A 42 -14.62 0.27 -3.94
C CYS A 42 -14.13 -0.01 -2.51
N GLN A 43 -12.86 0.29 -2.18
CA GLN A 43 -12.22 0.01 -0.90
C GLN A 43 -12.33 -1.46 -0.45
N GLY A 44 -12.27 -2.39 -1.41
CA GLY A 44 -12.27 -3.83 -1.14
C GLY A 44 -13.64 -4.50 -1.06
N LYS A 45 -14.74 -3.76 -1.22
CA LYS A 45 -16.12 -4.30 -1.12
C LYS A 45 -16.37 -5.50 -2.04
N SER A 46 -15.77 -5.52 -3.23
CA SER A 46 -15.95 -6.59 -4.22
C SER A 46 -14.91 -7.71 -4.15
N CYS A 47 -13.67 -7.40 -3.77
CA CYS A 47 -12.54 -8.33 -3.91
C CYS A 47 -12.10 -8.97 -2.59
N LEU A 48 -12.42 -8.38 -1.44
CA LEU A 48 -11.90 -8.82 -0.14
C LEU A 48 -12.24 -10.28 0.17
N SER A 49 -13.51 -10.68 0.00
CA SER A 49 -13.95 -12.05 0.28
C SER A 49 -13.26 -13.08 -0.63
N ALA A 50 -13.08 -12.76 -1.91
CA ALA A 50 -12.41 -13.63 -2.88
C ALA A 50 -10.92 -13.80 -2.54
N VAL A 51 -10.21 -12.72 -2.19
CA VAL A 51 -8.81 -12.80 -1.76
C VAL A 51 -8.70 -13.55 -0.44
N ALA A 52 -9.57 -13.26 0.52
CA ALA A 52 -9.61 -13.96 1.80
C ALA A 52 -9.79 -15.48 1.61
N ALA A 53 -10.69 -15.91 0.72
CA ALA A 53 -10.90 -17.32 0.40
C ALA A 53 -9.65 -17.97 -0.24
N LEU A 54 -8.94 -17.27 -1.13
CA LEU A 54 -7.68 -17.76 -1.70
C LEU A 54 -6.58 -17.89 -0.65
N VAL A 55 -6.42 -16.90 0.21
CA VAL A 55 -5.45 -16.93 1.31
C VAL A 55 -5.78 -18.09 2.27
N ALA A 56 -7.05 -18.32 2.59
CA ALA A 56 -7.47 -19.44 3.44
C ALA A 56 -7.19 -20.81 2.79
N LYS A 57 -7.40 -20.91 1.47
CA LYS A 57 -7.29 -22.17 0.72
C LYS A 57 -5.83 -22.55 0.41
N GLU A 58 -5.02 -21.56 0.03
CA GLU A 58 -3.67 -21.77 -0.50
C GLU A 58 -2.57 -21.30 0.48
N GLY A 59 -2.93 -20.60 1.56
CA GLY A 59 -2.02 -20.20 2.62
C GLY A 59 -1.75 -21.32 3.65
N PRO A 60 -0.76 -21.14 4.53
CA PRO A 60 -0.43 -22.11 5.56
C PRO A 60 -1.56 -22.25 6.59
N LEU A 61 -1.88 -23.50 6.94
CA LEU A 61 -2.95 -23.91 7.87
C LEU A 61 -2.88 -23.29 9.29
N LYS A 62 -1.78 -22.64 9.64
CA LYS A 62 -1.53 -22.04 10.97
C LYS A 62 -1.69 -20.53 11.02
N SER A 63 -2.04 -19.87 9.91
CA SER A 63 -2.27 -18.43 9.92
C SER A 63 -3.46 -18.13 10.85
N PRO A 64 -3.35 -17.16 11.79
CA PRO A 64 -4.50 -16.72 12.57
C PRO A 64 -5.61 -16.39 11.58
N GLY A 65 -6.80 -16.96 11.78
CA GLY A 65 -7.86 -17.06 10.77
C GLY A 65 -8.01 -15.78 9.94
N VAL A 66 -8.29 -15.93 8.65
CA VAL A 66 -8.24 -14.85 7.66
C VAL A 66 -9.07 -13.63 8.09
N LEU A 67 -8.39 -12.63 8.67
CA LEU A 67 -9.01 -11.40 9.14
C LEU A 67 -9.15 -10.40 7.98
N PRO A 68 -10.29 -9.70 7.87
CA PRO A 68 -10.42 -8.58 6.95
C PRO A 68 -9.54 -7.41 7.41
N PHE A 69 -9.10 -6.58 6.47
CA PHE A 69 -8.41 -5.33 6.82
C PHE A 69 -9.40 -4.29 7.38
N THR A 70 -8.88 -3.34 8.16
CA THR A 70 -9.69 -2.31 8.83
C THR A 70 -10.33 -1.36 7.82
N PRO A 71 -11.66 -1.20 7.81
CA PRO A 71 -12.31 -0.13 7.06
C PRO A 71 -11.97 1.22 7.69
N ARG A 72 -11.69 2.22 6.86
CA ARG A 72 -11.38 3.59 7.30
C ARG A 72 -12.46 4.55 6.79
N PRO A 73 -12.94 5.50 7.61
CA PRO A 73 -13.79 6.58 7.11
C PRO A 73 -13.05 7.42 6.05
N PRO A 74 -13.77 7.97 5.05
CA PRO A 74 -15.19 7.77 4.76
C PRO A 74 -15.48 6.40 4.08
N LEU A 75 -16.67 5.83 4.33
CA LEU A 75 -17.03 4.49 3.81
C LEU A 75 -17.17 4.45 2.28
N TYR A 76 -17.54 5.59 1.69
CA TYR A 76 -17.62 5.84 0.25
C TYR A 76 -16.75 7.05 -0.09
N PRO A 77 -16.25 7.17 -1.33
CA PRO A 77 -15.68 8.41 -1.80
C PRO A 77 -16.69 9.55 -1.61
N THR A 78 -16.31 10.55 -0.83
CA THR A 78 -17.14 11.71 -0.53
C THR A 78 -16.42 12.94 -1.03
N GLU A 79 -17.14 13.80 -1.75
CA GLU A 79 -16.61 15.05 -2.27
C GLU A 79 -16.05 15.93 -1.15
N LEU A 80 -14.87 16.52 -1.39
CA LEU A 80 -14.24 17.42 -0.42
C LEU A 80 -15.08 18.68 -0.17
N SER A 81 -15.84 19.13 -1.17
CA SER A 81 -16.74 20.29 -1.04
C SER A 81 -17.82 20.07 0.02
N LEU A 82 -18.31 18.83 0.18
CA LEU A 82 -19.28 18.50 1.21
C LEU A 82 -18.70 18.71 2.60
N PHE A 83 -17.49 18.20 2.85
CA PHE A 83 -16.78 18.43 4.11
C PHE A 83 -16.48 19.91 4.35
N ALA A 84 -16.07 20.63 3.31
CA ALA A 84 -15.79 22.07 3.40
C ALA A 84 -17.05 22.91 3.68
N SER A 85 -18.22 22.43 3.27
CA SER A 85 -19.51 23.11 3.48
C SER A 85 -20.18 22.79 4.82
N MET A 86 -19.59 21.88 5.62
CA MET A 86 -20.16 21.54 6.93
C MET A 86 -20.06 22.74 7.88
N PRO A 87 -21.09 23.02 8.70
CA PRO A 87 -21.00 24.04 9.72
C PRO A 87 -19.91 23.68 10.74
N VAL A 88 -18.98 24.59 10.95
CA VAL A 88 -17.90 24.47 11.94
C VAL A 88 -18.08 25.60 12.95
N ASP A 89 -18.02 25.25 14.23
CA ASP A 89 -17.91 26.25 15.30
C ASP A 89 -16.46 26.71 15.38
N GLU A 90 -16.17 27.90 14.84
CA GLU A 90 -14.83 28.50 14.86
C GLU A 90 -14.36 28.86 16.28
N ALA A 91 -15.26 28.97 17.25
CA ALA A 91 -14.88 29.19 18.65
C ALA A 91 -14.27 27.94 19.29
N GLN A 92 -14.50 26.76 18.70
CA GLN A 92 -13.97 25.50 19.19
C GLN A 92 -12.69 25.11 18.42
N ALA A 93 -11.57 25.06 19.13
CA ALA A 93 -10.31 24.60 18.56
C ALA A 93 -10.46 23.15 18.02
N PRO A 94 -9.83 22.82 16.88
CA PRO A 94 -9.87 21.47 16.32
C PRO A 94 -9.29 20.47 17.33
N VAL A 95 -10.05 19.41 17.60
CA VAL A 95 -9.63 18.33 18.51
C VAL A 95 -9.04 17.16 17.70
N GLY A 96 -7.72 16.99 17.77
CA GLY A 96 -6.99 15.88 17.16
C GLY A 96 -6.64 16.05 15.67
N GLY A 97 -5.93 15.07 15.12
CA GLY A 97 -5.63 14.95 13.68
C GLY A 97 -4.35 15.63 13.20
N VAL A 98 -3.99 16.79 13.76
CA VAL A 98 -2.70 17.44 13.50
C VAL A 98 -2.18 17.98 14.84
N PRO A 99 -0.91 17.74 15.22
CA PRO A 99 -0.32 18.41 16.36
C PRO A 99 -0.55 19.92 16.25
N GLN A 100 -1.08 20.52 17.32
CA GLN A 100 -1.43 21.95 17.37
C GLN A 100 -0.19 22.85 17.15
N GLU A 101 0.98 22.27 17.42
CA GLU A 101 2.29 22.77 17.06
C GLU A 101 2.86 21.86 15.96
N LEU A 102 3.04 22.37 14.74
CA LEU A 102 3.93 21.75 13.76
C LEU A 102 5.36 21.92 14.29
N GLY A 103 5.79 21.02 15.19
CA GLY A 103 7.20 20.90 15.51
C GLY A 103 7.99 20.74 14.21
N THR A 104 9.20 21.29 14.16
CA THR A 104 10.10 21.10 13.02
C THR A 104 10.39 19.61 12.88
N PHE A 105 9.63 18.93 12.02
CA PHE A 105 9.93 17.54 11.69
C PHE A 105 11.30 17.54 11.02
N PRO A 106 12.25 16.69 11.46
CA PRO A 106 13.49 16.54 10.72
C PRO A 106 13.11 16.16 9.29
N GLN A 107 13.53 16.97 8.32
CA GLN A 107 13.25 16.68 6.91
C GLN A 107 13.65 15.24 6.64
N ALA A 108 12.78 14.50 5.95
CA ALA A 108 12.97 13.10 5.60
C ALA A 108 14.44 12.81 5.30
N LEU A 109 15.00 11.80 6.00
CA LEU A 109 16.41 11.38 5.97
C LEU A 109 17.06 11.71 4.63
N ARG A 110 17.66 12.91 4.51
CA ARG A 110 18.48 13.23 3.35
C ARG A 110 19.68 12.30 3.45
N PRO A 111 20.02 11.55 2.39
CA PRO A 111 21.26 10.79 2.39
C PRO A 111 22.41 11.76 2.69
N THR A 112 23.25 11.39 3.65
CA THR A 112 24.44 12.15 4.06
C THR A 112 25.53 12.14 2.98
N THR A 113 25.36 11.33 1.93
CA THR A 113 26.26 11.22 0.79
C THR A 113 25.61 11.76 -0.48
N GLU A 114 26.42 12.33 -1.36
CA GLU A 114 25.97 12.80 -2.66
C GLU A 114 25.38 11.65 -3.48
N LEU A 115 24.15 11.84 -3.97
CA LEU A 115 23.52 10.90 -4.88
C LEU A 115 24.13 11.03 -6.28
N PRO A 116 24.32 9.92 -7.01
CA PRO A 116 24.80 9.96 -8.38
C PRO A 116 23.84 10.75 -9.27
N GLN A 117 24.38 11.60 -10.16
CA GLN A 117 23.60 12.47 -11.05
C GLN A 117 22.68 11.71 -12.02
N LYS A 118 22.94 10.42 -12.25
CA LYS A 118 22.10 9.53 -13.06
C LYS A 118 22.04 8.15 -12.40
N ALA A 119 20.82 7.66 -12.19
CA ALA A 119 20.56 6.28 -11.80
C ALA A 119 19.54 5.68 -12.78
N SER A 120 19.89 4.56 -13.40
CA SER A 120 18.96 3.79 -14.24
C SER A 120 18.04 2.96 -13.33
N GLY A 121 16.85 3.50 -13.04
CA GLY A 121 15.82 2.82 -12.26
C GLY A 121 14.78 2.14 -13.15
N HIS A 122 14.25 1.00 -12.71
CA HIS A 122 13.04 0.40 -13.29
C HIS A 122 11.89 0.57 -12.29
N HIS A 123 10.96 1.49 -12.57
CA HIS A 123 9.76 1.65 -11.76
C HIS A 123 8.71 0.60 -12.13
N ARG A 124 8.52 -0.41 -11.29
CA ARG A 124 7.27 -1.20 -11.33
C ARG A 124 6.19 -0.40 -10.59
N ARG A 125 5.19 0.11 -11.31
CA ARG A 125 3.99 0.75 -10.72
C ARG A 125 3.40 -0.20 -9.67
N ARG A 126 3.50 0.14 -8.39
CA ARG A 126 2.70 -0.44 -7.30
C ARG A 126 2.30 0.67 -6.32
N VAL A 127 1.04 0.66 -5.93
CA VAL A 127 0.23 1.72 -5.28
C VAL A 127 0.87 2.41 -4.08
N MET A 128 1.75 1.76 -3.31
CA MET A 128 2.38 2.39 -2.16
C MET A 128 3.76 2.93 -2.55
N GLY A 129 3.84 4.17 -3.04
CA GLY A 129 5.04 4.87 -3.52
C GLY A 129 6.21 5.03 -2.54
N LEU A 130 6.36 4.19 -1.51
CA LEU A 130 7.49 4.21 -0.59
C LEU A 130 8.67 3.41 -1.17
N ALA A 131 9.55 4.07 -1.92
CA ALA A 131 10.83 3.49 -2.30
C ALA A 131 11.82 3.72 -1.16
N LEU A 132 12.04 2.70 -0.31
CA LEU A 132 13.22 2.69 0.55
C LEU A 132 14.38 2.16 -0.30
N ALA A 133 15.28 3.06 -0.67
CA ALA A 133 16.53 2.72 -1.32
C ALA A 133 17.51 2.26 -0.23
N THR A 134 17.64 0.96 -0.02
CA THR A 134 18.84 0.42 0.66
C THR A 134 19.94 0.32 -0.39
N PRO A 135 21.06 1.07 -0.26
CA PRO A 135 22.18 0.91 -1.17
C PRO A 135 22.79 -0.47 -0.96
N GLN A 136 22.54 -1.41 -1.88
CA GLN A 136 23.34 -2.62 -1.96
C GLN A 136 24.72 -2.29 -2.55
N PRO A 137 25.80 -2.98 -2.12
CA PRO A 137 27.10 -2.83 -2.75
C PRO A 137 26.96 -3.12 -4.25
N ALA A 138 27.35 -2.13 -5.06
CA ALA A 138 27.17 -2.12 -6.49
C ALA A 138 27.62 -3.46 -7.09
N ARG A 139 26.70 -4.18 -7.76
CA ARG A 139 27.15 -5.18 -8.73
C ARG A 139 27.97 -4.45 -9.79
N ARG A 140 29.02 -5.13 -10.26
CA ARG A 140 30.17 -4.70 -11.08
C ARG A 140 29.87 -3.90 -12.37
N ASP A 141 28.64 -3.47 -12.60
CA ASP A 141 28.11 -2.90 -13.84
C ASP A 141 27.41 -1.54 -13.62
N GLY A 142 27.63 -0.87 -12.48
CA GLY A 142 27.10 0.47 -12.19
C GLY A 142 25.56 0.55 -12.05
N ARG A 143 24.86 -0.57 -12.07
CA ARG A 143 23.40 -0.65 -11.91
C ARG A 143 23.05 -0.79 -10.44
N VAL A 144 22.37 0.22 -9.89
CA VAL A 144 21.75 0.13 -8.56
C VAL A 144 20.40 -0.55 -8.74
N VAL A 145 20.27 -1.77 -8.22
CA VAL A 145 18.97 -2.45 -8.16
C VAL A 145 18.25 -1.95 -6.92
N LEU A 146 17.20 -1.15 -7.13
CA LEU A 146 16.25 -0.80 -6.08
C LEU A 146 15.35 -2.02 -5.80
N GLU A 147 15.84 -2.97 -5.01
CA GLU A 147 14.98 -3.98 -4.40
C GLU A 147 14.44 -3.42 -3.08
N ARG A 148 13.12 -3.45 -2.91
CA ARG A 148 12.48 -3.01 -1.67
C ARG A 148 12.86 -3.98 -0.54
N ALA A 149 13.38 -3.43 0.55
CA ALA A 149 13.69 -4.15 1.78
C ALA A 149 12.47 -4.94 2.29
N THR A 150 12.76 -6.16 2.74
CA THR A 150 11.86 -7.14 3.38
C THR A 150 11.09 -6.56 4.56
#